data_AF-A0AAV8WQN1-F1
#
_entry.id   AF-A0AAV8WQN1-F1
#
_cell.length_a   1.000
_cell.length_b   1.000
_cell.length_c   1.000
_cell.angle_alpha   90.00
_cell.angle_beta   90.00
_cell.angle_gamma   90.00
#
_symmetry.space_group_name_H-M   'P 1'
#
loop_
_entity.id
_entity.type
_entity.pdbx_description
1 polymer ?
#
loop_
_entity_poly.entity_id
_entity_poly.type
_entity_poly.pdbx_seq_one_letter_code
_entity_poly.pdbx_strand_id
1 'polypeptide(L)'
;MSRNVQTIHYSNKTERIRQLEELVRKFLDEQEVKENVTHHVDFPSAIKELVKRHKLVQETWTEYYFGKIQLLRQCEKSSKNAVTMLIEGIPDYDIQSGAKVGHYVNPEDLYQEYLSTLNIDKRKNDETLSVRPQPNKFQKIEVSDLRTKFNYHGKSLKCFSCR
;
A
#
# COMPACT_ATOMS: atom_id res chain seq x y z
N MET A 1 52.01 58.07 7.96
CA MET A 1 50.56 58.24 7.73
C MET A 1 50.05 57.05 6.93
N SER A 2 49.65 55.95 7.57
CA SER A 2 49.25 54.71 6.86
C SER A 2 48.20 53.93 7.67
N ARG A 3 46.96 54.43 7.74
CA ARG A 3 45.83 53.71 8.40
C ARG A 3 44.47 53.94 7.73
N ASN A 4 44.39 54.07 6.39
CA ASN A 4 43.10 54.41 5.75
C ASN A 4 42.69 53.57 4.54
N VAL A 5 43.48 52.57 4.10
CA VAL A 5 43.11 51.76 2.92
C VAL A 5 42.49 50.40 3.31
N GLN A 6 42.92 49.80 4.43
CA GLN A 6 42.37 48.51 4.87
C GLN A 6 40.92 48.63 5.34
N THR A 7 40.55 49.69 6.05
CA THR A 7 39.22 49.89 6.66
C THR A 7 38.09 49.96 5.62
N ILE A 8 38.35 50.56 4.46
CA ILE A 8 37.35 50.72 3.37
C ILE A 8 37.06 49.36 2.71
N HIS A 9 38.07 48.52 2.53
CA HIS A 9 37.93 47.21 1.88
C HIS A 9 37.23 46.19 2.79
N TYR A 10 37.46 46.25 4.11
CA TYR A 10 36.73 45.45 5.09
C TYR A 10 35.26 45.89 5.20
N SER A 11 34.98 47.19 5.19
CA SER A 11 33.60 47.72 5.23
C SER A 11 32.76 47.22 4.05
N ASN A 12 33.33 47.18 2.84
CA ASN A 12 32.65 46.68 1.64
C ASN A 12 32.41 45.16 1.68
N LYS A 13 33.35 44.39 2.25
CA LYS A 13 33.20 42.94 2.44
C LYS A 13 32.12 42.63 3.47
N THR A 14 32.10 43.34 4.59
CA THR A 14 31.08 43.19 5.64
C THR A 14 29.69 43.54 5.13
N GLU A 15 29.58 44.57 4.29
CA GLU A 15 28.30 44.96 3.69
C GLU A 15 27.78 43.92 2.70
N ARG A 16 28.67 43.33 1.88
CA ARG A 16 28.31 42.21 1.01
C ARG A 16 27.87 40.96 1.79
N ILE A 17 28.52 40.68 2.93
CA ILE A 17 28.13 39.56 3.80
C ILE A 17 26.73 39.81 4.38
N ARG A 18 26.44 41.02 4.86
CA ARG A 18 25.10 41.38 5.35
C ARG A 18 24.03 41.29 4.26
N GLN A 19 24.33 41.76 3.06
CA GLN A 19 23.42 41.65 1.91
C GLN A 19 23.15 40.19 1.53
N LEU A 20 24.18 39.33 1.57
CA LEU A 20 24.04 37.89 1.37
C LEU A 20 23.22 37.23 2.47
N GLU A 21 23.45 37.56 3.74
CA GLU A 21 22.66 37.04 4.87
C GLU A 21 21.18 37.44 4.78
N GLU A 22 20.90 38.68 4.37
CA GLU A 22 19.53 39.16 4.17
C GLU A 22 18.83 38.46 2.99
N LEU A 23 19.55 38.23 1.88
CA LEU A 23 19.04 37.46 0.73
C LEU A 23 18.78 36.00 1.08
N VAL A 24 19.69 35.36 1.82
CA VAL A 24 19.50 33.99 2.30
C VAL A 24 18.29 33.90 3.23
N ARG A 25 18.12 34.86 4.14
CA ARG A 25 16.96 34.93 5.04
C ARG A 25 15.65 35.11 4.27
N LYS A 26 15.59 36.05 3.32
CA LYS A 26 14.41 36.23 2.46
C LYS A 26 14.09 34.98 1.65
N PHE A 27 15.12 34.31 1.11
CA PHE A 27 14.94 33.06 0.38
C PHE A 27 14.42 31.94 1.29
N LEU A 28 14.90 31.84 2.54
CA LEU A 28 14.40 30.85 3.50
C LEU A 28 12.96 31.16 3.94
N ASP A 29 12.62 32.43 4.21
CA ASP A 29 11.25 32.85 4.54
C ASP A 29 10.29 32.54 3.36
N GLU A 30 10.72 32.74 2.11
CA GLU A 30 9.94 32.39 0.91
C GLU A 30 9.74 30.88 0.73
N GLN A 31 10.69 30.04 1.16
CA GLN A 31 10.53 28.58 1.15
C GLN A 31 9.61 28.12 2.29
N GLU A 32 9.71 28.72 3.48
CA GLU A 32 8.88 28.39 4.63
C GLU A 32 7.40 28.74 4.39
N VAL A 33 7.12 29.84 3.69
CA VAL A 33 5.73 30.20 3.28
C VAL A 33 5.16 29.23 2.24
N LYS A 34 5.98 28.64 1.36
CA LYS A 34 5.51 27.59 0.43
C LYS A 34 5.24 26.27 1.13
N GLU A 35 5.94 25.97 2.21
CA GLU A 35 5.69 24.78 3.03
C GLU A 35 4.46 24.94 3.94
N ASN A 36 4.15 26.16 4.37
CA ASN A 36 3.01 26.48 5.25
C ASN A 36 1.70 26.84 4.53
N VAL A 37 1.68 26.93 3.19
CA VAL A 37 0.43 26.81 2.40
C VAL A 37 0.22 25.34 2.03
N THR A 38 0.54 24.45 2.96
CA THR A 38 0.02 23.10 2.93
C THR A 38 -1.45 23.21 3.27
N HIS A 39 -2.31 22.87 2.30
CA HIS A 39 -3.68 22.49 2.56
C HIS A 39 -3.62 21.42 3.64
N HIS A 40 -3.78 21.80 4.92
CA HIS A 40 -4.05 20.86 5.99
C HIS A 40 -5.37 20.19 5.60
N VAL A 41 -5.26 19.08 4.85
CA VAL A 41 -6.37 18.20 4.61
C VAL A 41 -6.84 17.83 6.00
N ASP A 42 -8.04 18.28 6.36
CA ASP A 42 -8.60 18.07 7.67
C ASP A 42 -8.54 16.56 7.96
N PHE A 43 -7.63 16.16 8.85
CA PHE A 43 -7.28 14.76 9.05
C PHE A 43 -8.51 13.89 9.38
N PRO A 44 -9.45 14.35 10.25
CA PRO A 44 -10.74 13.69 10.42
C PRO A 44 -11.55 13.50 9.13
N SER A 45 -11.54 14.47 8.23
CA SER A 45 -12.23 14.39 6.94
C SER A 45 -11.53 13.41 6.00
N ALA A 46 -10.20 13.42 5.93
CA ALA A 46 -9.42 12.44 5.15
C ALA A 46 -9.68 10.99 5.60
N ILE A 47 -9.71 10.75 6.92
CA ILE A 47 -10.01 9.42 7.47
C ILE A 47 -11.45 9.00 7.14
N LYS A 48 -12.42 9.92 7.24
CA LYS A 48 -13.81 9.63 6.86
C LYS A 48 -13.92 9.25 5.39
N GLU A 49 -13.24 9.96 4.50
CA GLU A 49 -13.21 9.64 3.08
C GLU A 49 -12.52 8.30 2.80
N LEU A 50 -11.40 8.05 3.47
CA LEU A 50 -10.66 6.79 3.37
C LEU A 50 -11.50 5.57 3.79
N VAL A 51 -12.23 5.68 4.92
CA VAL A 51 -13.11 4.60 5.40
C VAL A 51 -14.30 4.40 4.48
N LYS A 52 -14.89 5.49 3.96
CA LYS A 52 -16.01 5.41 3.01
C LYS A 52 -15.60 4.88 1.63
N ARG A 53 -14.32 4.91 1.29
CA ARG A 53 -13.83 4.48 -0.01
C ARG A 53 -13.86 2.95 -0.14
N HIS A 54 -14.98 2.46 -0.66
CA HIS A 54 -15.15 1.08 -1.12
C HIS A 54 -14.96 0.96 -2.62
N LYS A 55 -14.62 -0.25 -3.07
CA LYS A 55 -14.51 -0.52 -4.50
C LYS A 55 -15.88 -0.38 -5.18
N LEU A 56 -15.95 0.40 -6.25
CA LEU A 56 -17.12 0.51 -7.13
C LEU A 56 -17.21 -0.69 -8.07
N VAL A 57 -18.43 -1.02 -8.51
CA VAL A 57 -18.65 -2.16 -9.42
C VAL A 57 -17.99 -1.93 -10.79
N GLN A 58 -18.13 -0.70 -11.30
CA GLN A 58 -17.66 -0.29 -12.63
C GLN A 58 -16.18 0.11 -12.70
N GLU A 59 -15.51 0.30 -11.57
CA GLU A 59 -14.09 0.63 -11.58
C GLU A 59 -13.22 -0.63 -11.67
N THR A 60 -12.04 -0.49 -12.25
CA THR A 60 -11.02 -1.53 -12.30
C THR A 60 -10.32 -1.69 -10.95
N TRP A 61 -9.65 -2.84 -10.75
CA TRP A 61 -8.84 -3.04 -9.55
C TRP A 61 -7.65 -2.08 -9.45
N THR A 62 -7.12 -1.67 -10.59
CA THR A 62 -6.01 -0.70 -10.70
C THR A 62 -6.45 0.69 -10.25
N GLU A 63 -7.59 1.18 -10.74
CA GLU A 63 -8.16 2.47 -10.33
C GLU A 63 -8.51 2.48 -8.85
N TYR A 64 -9.10 1.40 -8.35
CA TYR A 64 -9.38 1.23 -6.93
C TYR A 64 -8.12 1.33 -6.08
N TYR A 65 -7.08 0.56 -6.44
CA TYR A 65 -5.82 0.51 -5.72
C TYR A 65 -5.17 1.89 -5.63
N PHE A 66 -4.93 2.55 -6.77
CA PHE A 66 -4.26 3.84 -6.79
C PHE A 66 -5.08 4.94 -6.11
N GLY A 67 -6.40 4.95 -6.32
CA GLY A 67 -7.28 5.91 -5.65
C GLY A 67 -7.26 5.75 -4.13
N LYS A 68 -7.24 4.51 -3.63
CA LYS A 68 -7.21 4.25 -2.19
C LYS A 68 -5.84 4.50 -1.56
N ILE A 69 -4.76 4.21 -2.28
CA ILE A 69 -3.39 4.55 -1.86
C ILE A 69 -3.19 6.06 -1.75
N GLN A 70 -3.77 6.85 -2.65
CA GLN A 70 -3.68 8.31 -2.58
C GLN A 70 -4.31 8.85 -1.28
N LEU A 71 -5.48 8.33 -0.89
CA LEU A 71 -6.13 8.68 0.38
C LEU A 71 -5.30 8.20 1.60
N LEU A 72 -4.69 7.02 1.52
CA LEU A 72 -3.81 6.51 2.57
C LEU A 72 -2.57 7.39 2.76
N ARG A 73 -2.00 7.94 1.68
CA ARG A 73 -0.84 8.86 1.74
C ARG A 73 -1.18 10.19 2.41
N GLN A 74 -2.41 10.66 2.27
CA GLN A 74 -2.91 11.85 2.98
C GLN A 74 -3.08 11.58 4.49
N CYS A 75 -3.13 10.31 4.89
CA CYS A 75 -3.24 9.88 6.28
C CYS A 75 -1.86 9.39 6.78
N GLU A 76 -0.97 10.31 7.21
CA GLU A 76 0.44 10.05 7.59
C GLU A 76 0.70 8.83 8.50
N LYS A 77 -0.28 8.39 9.31
CA LYS A 77 -0.15 7.28 10.26
C LYS A 77 -0.56 5.90 9.75
N SER A 78 -1.04 5.77 8.50
CA SER A 78 -1.77 4.56 8.08
C SER A 78 -0.93 3.44 7.45
N SER A 79 0.37 3.65 7.23
CA SER A 79 1.23 2.70 6.49
C SER A 79 1.21 1.27 7.05
N LYS A 80 1.22 1.11 8.39
CA LYS A 80 1.19 -0.21 9.05
C LYS A 80 -0.09 -1.01 8.82
N ASN A 81 -1.21 -0.32 8.55
CA ASN A 81 -2.51 -0.95 8.36
C ASN A 81 -3.05 -0.74 6.94
N ALA A 82 -2.23 -0.25 6.02
CA ALA A 82 -2.63 0.11 4.66
C ALA A 82 -3.24 -1.09 3.91
N VAL A 83 -2.61 -2.27 4.03
CA VAL A 83 -3.10 -3.53 3.45
C VAL A 83 -4.48 -3.87 3.99
N THR A 84 -4.66 -3.87 5.31
CA THR A 84 -5.94 -4.15 5.96
C THR A 84 -7.02 -3.17 5.49
N MET A 85 -6.70 -1.88 5.41
CA MET A 85 -7.65 -0.87 4.95
C MET A 85 -8.02 -1.04 3.47
N LEU A 86 -7.07 -1.46 2.62
CA LEU A 86 -7.35 -1.82 1.23
C LEU A 86 -8.30 -3.01 1.14
N ILE A 87 -8.05 -4.06 1.93
CA ILE A 87 -8.86 -5.28 1.95
C ILE A 87 -10.28 -4.99 2.45
N GLU A 88 -10.44 -4.20 3.52
CA GLU A 88 -11.75 -3.85 4.08
C GLU A 88 -12.62 -3.00 3.14
N GLY A 89 -12.01 -2.32 2.15
CA GLY A 89 -12.80 -1.62 1.12
C GLY A 89 -13.32 -2.50 0.00
N ILE A 90 -12.98 -3.78 -0.03
CA ILE A 90 -13.44 -4.72 -1.05
C ILE A 90 -14.85 -5.22 -0.64
N PRO A 91 -15.88 -5.00 -1.47
CA PRO A 91 -17.25 -5.41 -1.13
C PRO A 91 -17.49 -6.91 -1.31
N ASP A 92 -16.70 -7.57 -2.16
CA ASP A 92 -16.82 -9.01 -2.44
C ASP A 92 -16.12 -9.83 -1.34
N TYR A 93 -16.89 -10.65 -0.64
CA TYR A 93 -16.40 -11.44 0.49
C TYR A 93 -15.38 -12.51 0.08
N ASP A 94 -15.55 -13.16 -1.06
CA ASP A 94 -14.66 -14.21 -1.52
C ASP A 94 -13.30 -13.61 -1.89
N ILE A 95 -13.33 -12.48 -2.58
CA ILE A 95 -12.11 -11.74 -2.93
C ILE A 95 -11.42 -11.22 -1.67
N GLN A 96 -12.18 -10.69 -0.71
CA GLN A 96 -11.66 -10.21 0.55
C GLN A 96 -11.00 -11.33 1.36
N SER A 97 -11.65 -12.50 1.43
CA SER A 97 -11.13 -13.69 2.13
C SER A 97 -9.84 -14.18 1.49
N GLY A 98 -9.79 -14.28 0.15
CA GLY A 98 -8.57 -14.65 -0.58
C GLY A 98 -7.41 -13.68 -0.32
N ALA A 99 -7.70 -12.38 -0.26
CA ALA A 99 -6.67 -11.38 0.09
C ALA A 99 -6.16 -11.54 1.53
N LYS A 100 -7.03 -11.87 2.49
CA LYS A 100 -6.67 -12.07 3.91
C LYS A 100 -5.73 -13.27 4.10
N VAL A 101 -5.91 -14.33 3.31
CA VAL A 101 -5.06 -15.54 3.36
C VAL A 101 -3.64 -15.29 2.83
N GLY A 102 -3.47 -14.32 1.92
CA GLY A 102 -2.16 -14.03 1.32
C GLY A 102 -1.15 -13.37 2.26
N HIS A 103 -1.55 -12.89 3.44
CA HIS A 103 -0.67 -12.29 4.45
C HIS A 103 0.32 -11.24 3.90
N TYR A 104 -0.15 -10.37 3.00
CA TYR A 104 0.68 -9.34 2.39
C TYR A 104 1.17 -8.31 3.42
N VAL A 105 2.46 -7.97 3.34
CA VAL A 105 3.09 -6.96 4.21
C VAL A 105 2.94 -5.58 3.59
N ASN A 106 3.20 -5.45 2.29
CA ASN A 106 3.11 -4.19 1.57
C ASN A 106 1.85 -4.15 0.69
N PRO A 107 1.25 -2.97 0.51
CA PRO A 107 0.12 -2.83 -0.39
C PRO A 107 0.49 -3.10 -1.86
N GLU A 108 1.74 -2.85 -2.25
CA GLU A 108 2.24 -3.16 -3.59
C GLU A 108 2.20 -4.66 -3.88
N ASP A 109 2.58 -5.50 -2.92
CA ASP A 109 2.59 -6.95 -3.04
C ASP A 109 1.16 -7.49 -3.22
N LEU A 110 0.21 -6.98 -2.42
CA LEU A 110 -1.22 -7.30 -2.56
C LEU A 110 -1.73 -6.98 -3.98
N TYR A 111 -1.32 -5.84 -4.54
CA TYR A 111 -1.74 -5.47 -5.88
C TYR A 111 -1.13 -6.38 -6.94
N GLN A 112 0.20 -6.57 -6.90
CA GLN A 112 0.94 -7.31 -7.92
C GLN A 112 0.56 -8.78 -7.94
N GLU A 113 0.48 -9.42 -6.78
CA GLU A 113 0.29 -10.87 -6.67
C GLU A 113 -1.18 -11.29 -6.74
N TYR A 114 -2.11 -10.43 -6.32
CA TYR A 114 -3.53 -10.79 -6.21
C TYR A 114 -4.44 -9.92 -7.07
N LEU A 115 -4.56 -8.62 -6.77
CA LEU A 115 -5.57 -7.77 -7.39
C LEU A 115 -5.39 -7.63 -8.91
N SER A 116 -4.15 -7.66 -9.40
CA SER A 116 -3.82 -7.61 -10.83
C SER A 116 -4.39 -8.81 -11.60
N THR A 117 -4.48 -9.99 -10.96
CA THR A 117 -4.90 -11.24 -11.59
C THR A 117 -6.42 -11.31 -11.77
N LEU A 118 -7.18 -10.66 -10.88
CA LEU A 118 -8.65 -10.61 -10.91
C LEU A 118 -9.23 -9.87 -12.13
N ASN A 119 -8.43 -9.03 -12.80
CA ASN A 119 -8.84 -8.37 -14.04
C ASN A 119 -8.87 -9.34 -15.24
N ILE A 120 -8.18 -10.48 -15.15
CA ILE A 120 -8.01 -11.43 -16.25
C ILE A 120 -9.24 -12.35 -16.39
N ASP A 121 -9.92 -12.65 -15.29
CA ASP A 121 -11.02 -13.63 -15.27
C ASP A 121 -12.34 -13.07 -15.82
N LYS A 122 -12.57 -11.74 -15.75
CA LYS A 122 -13.80 -11.13 -16.30
C LYS A 122 -13.91 -11.20 -17.82
N ARG A 123 -12.84 -11.54 -18.55
CA ARG A 123 -12.87 -11.71 -20.01
C ARG A 123 -13.21 -13.13 -20.46
N LYS A 124 -13.31 -14.12 -19.55
CA LYS A 124 -13.46 -15.54 -19.90
C LYS A 124 -14.83 -16.14 -19.64
N ASN A 125 -15.78 -15.39 -19.08
CA ASN A 125 -17.12 -15.91 -18.79
C ASN A 125 -18.02 -16.10 -20.02
N ASP A 126 -17.55 -15.79 -21.23
CA ASP A 126 -18.24 -16.16 -22.48
C ASP A 126 -17.74 -17.47 -23.12
N GLU A 127 -16.66 -18.08 -22.62
CA GLU A 127 -16.16 -19.36 -23.16
C GLU A 127 -15.73 -20.32 -22.05
N THR A 128 -16.65 -21.24 -21.72
CA THR A 128 -16.39 -22.66 -21.36
C THR A 128 -15.31 -23.01 -20.30
N LEU A 129 -15.78 -23.62 -19.20
CA LEU A 129 -15.17 -24.75 -18.46
C LEU A 129 -13.68 -24.69 -18.07
N SER A 130 -13.46 -24.52 -16.75
CA SER A 130 -12.45 -25.23 -15.93
C SER A 130 -10.98 -25.26 -16.42
N VAL A 131 -10.15 -24.33 -15.93
CA VAL A 131 -8.73 -24.63 -15.61
C VAL A 131 -8.29 -23.83 -14.38
N ARG A 132 -8.18 -24.49 -13.22
CA ARG A 132 -7.39 -23.98 -12.08
C ARG A 132 -5.89 -24.00 -12.46
N PRO A 133 -5.08 -22.98 -12.15
CA PRO A 133 -3.63 -23.12 -12.23
C PRO A 133 -3.16 -24.07 -11.12
N GLN A 134 -2.53 -25.18 -11.49
CA GLN A 134 -1.82 -26.03 -10.54
C GLN A 134 -0.46 -25.40 -10.18
N PRO A 135 -0.03 -25.45 -8.91
CA PRO A 135 1.37 -25.17 -8.56
C PRO A 135 2.27 -26.32 -9.07
N ASN A 136 3.34 -25.96 -9.79
CA ASN A 136 4.28 -26.91 -10.36
C ASN A 136 5.15 -27.62 -9.30
N LYS A 137 5.02 -28.96 -9.27
CA LYS A 137 6.04 -30.02 -9.08
C LYS A 137 7.20 -29.80 -8.08
N PHE A 138 7.10 -30.44 -6.91
CA PHE A 138 8.25 -31.08 -6.25
C PHE A 138 8.25 -32.58 -6.59
N GLN A 139 9.38 -33.10 -7.08
CA GLN A 139 9.54 -34.50 -7.49
C GLN A 139 9.66 -35.44 -6.28
N LYS A 140 8.77 -36.45 -6.28
CA LYS A 140 8.85 -37.84 -5.78
C LYS A 140 10.01 -38.21 -4.84
N ILE A 141 9.66 -38.67 -3.65
CA ILE A 141 10.32 -39.81 -3.00
C ILE A 141 9.29 -40.94 -2.97
N GLU A 142 9.57 -42.02 -3.69
CA GLU A 142 8.81 -43.27 -3.63
C GLU A 142 9.39 -44.16 -2.55
N VAL A 143 8.53 -44.77 -1.71
CA VAL A 143 8.73 -46.16 -1.31
C VAL A 143 7.36 -46.85 -1.33
N SER A 144 7.31 -47.88 -2.16
CA SER A 144 6.22 -48.76 -2.51
C SER A 144 5.65 -49.55 -1.32
N ASP A 145 4.44 -50.07 -1.56
CA ASP A 145 3.74 -51.12 -0.81
C ASP A 145 2.96 -50.71 0.45
N LEU A 146 1.65 -50.52 0.28
CA LEU A 146 0.65 -51.44 0.85
C LEU A 146 -0.77 -51.06 0.39
N ARG A 147 -1.14 -51.70 -0.71
CA ARG A 147 -2.49 -51.88 -1.24
C ARG A 147 -3.36 -52.58 -0.20
N THR A 148 -4.35 -51.94 0.42
CA THR A 148 -5.58 -52.68 0.80
C THR A 148 -6.82 -51.79 0.92
N LYS A 149 -7.82 -52.14 0.11
CA LYS A 149 -9.22 -51.73 0.21
C LYS A 149 -9.76 -52.01 1.61
N PHE A 150 -10.41 -51.05 2.28
CA PHE A 150 -11.43 -51.36 3.28
C PHE A 150 -12.59 -50.36 3.23
N ASN A 151 -13.76 -50.90 2.92
CA ASN A 151 -15.07 -50.27 2.97
C ASN A 151 -15.36 -49.73 4.37
N TYR A 152 -15.78 -48.47 4.46
CA TYR A 152 -16.27 -47.87 5.69
C TYR A 152 -17.66 -48.45 6.03
N HIS A 153 -17.70 -49.43 6.94
CA HIS A 153 -18.87 -49.67 7.78
C HIS A 153 -18.72 -48.95 9.11
N GLY A 154 -19.82 -48.34 9.56
CA GLY A 154 -19.84 -47.22 10.48
C GLY A 154 -19.25 -47.49 11.86
N LYS A 155 -18.45 -46.52 12.33
CA LYS A 155 -18.29 -46.17 13.74
C LYS A 155 -18.15 -44.64 13.83
N SER A 156 -18.95 -44.05 14.70
CA SER A 156 -19.04 -42.60 14.93
C SER A 156 -17.70 -42.01 15.37
N LEU A 157 -17.22 -40.99 14.65
CA LEU A 157 -16.11 -40.15 15.07
C LEU A 157 -16.63 -39.17 16.14
N LYS A 158 -16.18 -39.30 17.39
CA LYS A 158 -16.45 -38.31 18.43
C LYS A 158 -15.40 -37.21 18.37
N CYS A 159 -15.86 -35.96 18.25
CA CYS A 159 -15.04 -34.76 18.36
C CYS A 159 -14.52 -34.63 19.80
N PHE A 160 -13.20 -34.54 19.97
CA PHE A 160 -12.56 -34.41 21.28
C PHE A 160 -12.64 -33.00 21.90
N SER A 161 -13.38 -32.06 21.29
CA SER A 161 -13.46 -30.67 21.73
C SER A 161 -14.85 -30.21 22.20
N CYS A 162 -15.84 -31.10 22.25
CA CYS A 162 -17.12 -30.85 22.92
C CYS A 162 -17.14 -31.70 24.19
N ARG A 163 -17.06 -31.05 25.35
CA ARG A 163 -17.08 -31.68 26.67
C ARG A 163 -18.51 -32.01 27.10
#